data_AF-X1N8Z8-F1
#
_entry.id   AF-X1N8Z8-F1
#
_cell.length_a   1.000
_cell.length_b   1.000
_cell.length_c   1.000
_cell.angle_alpha   90.00
_cell.angle_beta   90.00
_cell.angle_gamma   90.00
#
_symmetry.space_group_name_H-M   'P 1'
#
loop_
_entity.id
_entity.type
_entity.pdbx_description
1 polymer ?
#
loop_
_entity_poly.entity_id
_entity_poly.type
_entity_poly.pdbx_seq_one_letter_code
_entity_poly.pdbx_strand_id
1 'polypeptide(L)'
;MKLKKALLYGGILAPFFYLLNDIVGGIITPNYNYIINTVSDLTKAGSTYTLGSILLLISAIFGILFGLGIMINYKKSKLIFFGGLMLLIIGIFNIFTGTIFP
;
A
#
# COMPACT_ATOMS: atom_id res chain seq x y z
N MET A 1 -15.82 1.66 -19.86
CA MET A 1 -14.62 0.84 -20.21
C MET A 1 -13.32 1.44 -19.69
N LYS A 2 -13.10 2.76 -19.80
CA LYS A 2 -11.87 3.43 -19.34
C LYS A 2 -11.62 3.30 -17.83
N LEU A 3 -12.64 3.52 -16.99
CA LEU A 3 -12.51 3.42 -15.53
C LEU A 3 -12.03 2.05 -15.05
N LYS A 4 -12.60 0.97 -15.60
CA LYS A 4 -12.21 -0.41 -15.26
C LYS A 4 -10.72 -0.67 -15.53
N LYS A 5 -10.20 -0.16 -16.64
CA LYS A 5 -8.77 -0.27 -16.97
C LYS A 5 -7.91 0.65 -16.10
N ALA A 6 -8.41 1.84 -15.76
CA ALA A 6 -7.69 2.79 -14.90
C ALA A 6 -7.38 2.21 -13.51
N LEU A 7 -8.32 1.45 -12.92
CA LEU A 7 -8.13 0.77 -11.64
C LEU A 7 -6.93 -0.19 -11.64
N LEU A 8 -6.58 -0.78 -12.79
CA LEU A 8 -5.44 -1.70 -12.88
C LEU A 8 -4.09 -1.01 -12.69
N TYR A 9 -3.99 0.30 -12.97
CA TYR A 9 -2.78 1.07 -12.70
C TYR A 9 -2.46 1.16 -11.20
N GLY A 10 -3.44 0.90 -10.33
CA GLY A 10 -3.20 0.76 -8.89
C GLY A 10 -2.14 -0.30 -8.57
N GLY A 11 -2.03 -1.35 -9.39
CA GLY A 11 -1.03 -2.42 -9.20
C GLY A 11 0.41 -1.97 -9.46
N ILE A 12 0.60 -0.86 -10.18
CA ILE A 12 1.91 -0.22 -10.39
C ILE A 12 2.12 0.88 -9.35
N LEU A 13 1.09 1.69 -9.09
CA LEU A 13 1.19 2.83 -8.18
C LEU A 13 1.34 2.41 -6.71
N ALA A 14 0.68 1.34 -6.27
CA ALA A 14 0.80 0.84 -4.90
C ALA A 14 2.25 0.48 -4.51
N PRO A 15 2.96 -0.40 -5.25
CA PRO A 15 4.36 -0.68 -4.94
C PRO A 15 5.27 0.53 -5.17
N PHE A 16 4.96 1.41 -6.14
CA PHE A 16 5.73 2.65 -6.34
C PHE A 16 5.72 3.53 -5.08
N PHE A 17 4.56 3.82 -4.50
CA PHE A 17 4.47 4.64 -3.28
C PHE A 17 5.04 3.94 -2.05
N TYR A 18 4.95 2.60 -1.99
CA TYR A 18 5.58 1.83 -0.91
C TYR A 18 7.11 1.92 -0.96
N LEU A 19 7.71 1.76 -2.14
CA LEU A 19 9.16 1.90 -2.32
C LEU A 19 9.62 3.34 -2.12
N LEU A 20 8.84 4.32 -2.58
CA LEU A 20 9.12 5.73 -2.33
C LEU A 20 9.15 6.03 -0.82
N ASN A 21 8.23 5.43 -0.05
CA ASN A 21 8.23 5.55 1.40
C ASN A 21 9.53 5.06 2.03
N ASP A 22 10.04 3.90 1.59
CA ASP A 22 11.28 3.31 2.11
C ASP A 22 12.51 4.15 1.76
N ILE A 23 12.61 4.60 0.49
CA ILE A 23 13.71 5.46 0.03
C ILE A 23 13.73 6.78 0.80
N VAL A 24 12.58 7.47 0.88
CA VAL A 24 12.49 8.76 1.57
C VAL A 24 12.70 8.58 3.07
N GLY A 25 12.13 7.51 3.66
CA GLY A 25 12.31 7.18 5.05
C GLY A 25 13.76 6.92 5.43
N GLY A 26 14.51 6.19 4.59
CA GLY A 26 15.94 5.94 4.79
C GLY A 26 16.83 7.16 4.62
N ILE A 27 16.42 8.15 3.81
CA ILE A 27 17.14 9.42 3.69
C ILE A 27 16.92 10.31 4.93
N ILE A 28 15.67 10.36 5.43
CA ILE A 28 15.29 11.29 6.50
C ILE A 28 15.63 10.73 7.89
N THR A 29 15.52 9.42 8.08
CA THR A 29 15.62 8.80 9.41
C THR A 29 17.06 8.39 9.69
N PRO A 30 17.75 9.04 10.66
CA PRO A 30 19.13 8.71 10.97
C PRO A 30 19.27 7.26 11.42
N ASN A 31 20.31 6.57 10.94
CA ASN A 31 20.62 5.17 11.25
C ASN A 31 19.57 4.16 10.77
N TYR A 32 18.62 4.54 9.90
CA TYR A 32 17.72 3.58 9.26
C TYR A 32 18.46 2.79 8.18
N ASN A 33 18.35 1.47 8.22
CA ASN A 33 18.88 0.56 7.21
C ASN A 33 17.77 -0.40 6.76
N TYR A 34 17.32 -0.30 5.51
CA TYR A 34 16.23 -1.13 4.96
C TYR A 34 16.52 -2.64 4.93
N ILE A 35 17.78 -3.07 5.11
CA ILE A 35 18.16 -4.48 5.23
C ILE A 35 17.88 -5.00 6.65
N ILE A 36 18.03 -4.14 7.66
CA ILE A 36 17.98 -4.51 9.08
C ILE A 36 16.65 -4.08 9.72
N ASN A 37 16.12 -2.95 9.29
CA ASN A 37 14.93 -2.32 9.82
C ASN A 37 13.73 -2.60 8.91
N THR A 38 12.56 -2.65 9.54
CA THR A 38 11.29 -2.80 8.83
C THR A 38 10.76 -1.45 8.36
N VAL A 39 9.91 -1.45 7.34
CA VAL A 39 9.21 -0.22 6.92
C VAL A 39 8.30 0.31 8.05
N SER A 40 7.78 -0.57 8.91
CA SER A 40 7.03 -0.16 10.11
C SER A 40 7.86 0.63 11.13
N ASP A 41 9.18 0.47 11.16
CA ASP A 41 10.04 1.25 12.06
C ASP A 41 10.08 2.74 11.69
N LEU A 42 9.81 3.06 10.41
CA LEU A 42 9.73 4.44 9.91
C LEU A 42 8.47 5.17 10.37
N THR A 43 7.41 4.42 10.68
CA THR A 43 6.08 4.98 11.01
C THR A 43 5.67 4.73 12.46
N LYS A 44 6.57 4.20 13.30
CA LYS A 44 6.28 3.94 14.72
C LYS A 44 6.00 5.24 15.48
N ALA A 45 5.21 5.12 16.56
CA ALA A 45 4.99 6.21 17.50
C ALA A 45 6.31 6.87 17.94
N GLY A 46 6.36 8.20 17.84
CA GLY A 46 7.57 9.01 18.11
C GLY A 46 8.50 9.21 16.91
N SER A 47 8.17 8.64 15.74
CA SER A 47 8.86 8.97 14.48
C SER A 47 8.64 10.43 14.08
N THR A 48 9.71 11.10 13.66
CA THR A 48 9.66 12.44 13.06
C THR A 48 9.25 12.39 11.58
N TYR A 49 9.19 11.20 10.98
CA TYR A 49 8.88 10.98 9.57
C TYR A 49 7.36 10.79 9.35
N THR A 50 6.62 11.87 9.57
CA THR A 50 5.15 11.90 9.41
C THR A 50 4.68 11.67 7.97
N LEU A 51 5.53 11.99 6.99
CA LEU A 51 5.27 11.75 5.57
C LEU A 51 5.12 10.24 5.27
N GLY A 52 5.74 9.38 6.06
CA GLY A 52 5.72 7.95 5.79
C GLY A 52 4.34 7.32 5.90
N SER A 53 3.58 7.70 6.93
CA SER A 53 2.19 7.24 7.11
C SER A 53 1.28 7.68 5.95
N ILE A 54 1.54 8.85 5.36
CA ILE A 54 0.79 9.35 4.20
C ILE A 54 1.11 8.52 2.95
N LEU A 55 2.38 8.22 2.69
CA LEU A 55 2.79 7.42 1.54
C LEU A 55 2.28 5.97 1.63
N LEU A 56 2.30 5.38 2.82
CA LEU A 56 1.71 4.05 3.07
C LEU A 56 0.18 4.06 2.90
N LEU A 57 -0.51 5.11 3.36
CA LEU A 57 -1.95 5.29 3.13
C LEU A 57 -2.26 5.36 1.62
N ILE A 58 -1.51 6.15 0.86
CA ILE A 58 -1.65 6.25 -0.59
C ILE A 58 -1.41 4.90 -1.26
N SER A 59 -0.36 4.18 -0.85
CA SER A 59 -0.07 2.83 -1.34
C SER A 59 -1.22 1.86 -1.07
N ALA A 60 -1.79 1.88 0.15
CA ALA A 60 -2.93 1.03 0.52
C ALA A 60 -4.18 1.36 -0.33
N ILE A 61 -4.48 2.63 -0.56
CA ILE A 61 -5.59 3.06 -1.44
C ILE A 61 -5.39 2.50 -2.86
N PHE A 62 -4.20 2.62 -3.44
CA PHE A 62 -3.93 2.07 -4.76
C PHE A 62 -4.01 0.54 -4.80
N GLY A 63 -3.61 -0.15 -3.72
CA GLY A 63 -3.77 -1.59 -3.58
C GLY A 63 -5.25 -2.01 -3.58
N ILE A 64 -6.10 -1.27 -2.87
CA ILE A 64 -7.57 -1.46 -2.88
C ILE A 64 -8.14 -1.25 -4.29
N LEU A 65 -7.75 -0.15 -4.95
CA LEU A 65 -8.21 0.16 -6.31
C LEU A 65 -7.79 -0.95 -7.29
N PHE A 66 -6.58 -1.50 -7.14
CA PHE A 66 -6.11 -2.61 -7.93
C PHE A 66 -6.91 -3.89 -7.68
N GLY A 67 -7.15 -4.25 -6.41
CA GLY A 67 -7.99 -5.38 -6.03
C GLY A 67 -9.39 -5.32 -6.65
N LEU A 68 -10.05 -4.15 -6.54
CA LEU A 68 -11.32 -3.86 -7.22
C LEU A 68 -11.19 -3.99 -8.74
N GLY A 69 -10.12 -3.44 -9.32
CA GLY A 69 -9.82 -3.50 -10.74
C GLY A 69 -9.76 -4.94 -11.25
N ILE A 70 -9.02 -5.83 -10.58
CA ILE A 70 -8.89 -7.21 -11.03
C ILE A 70 -10.20 -8.00 -10.87
N MET A 71 -10.96 -7.78 -9.79
CA MET A 71 -12.27 -8.42 -9.59
C MET A 71 -13.27 -8.01 -10.69
N ILE A 72 -13.28 -6.73 -11.08
CA ILE A 72 -14.21 -6.21 -12.10
C ILE A 72 -13.83 -6.67 -13.51
N ASN A 73 -12.53 -6.69 -13.84
CA ASN A 73 -12.06 -7.03 -15.19
C ASN A 73 -11.96 -8.54 -15.44
N TYR A 74 -11.70 -9.35 -14.40
CA TYR A 74 -11.42 -10.77 -14.52
C TYR A 74 -12.40 -11.68 -13.76
N LYS A 75 -13.67 -11.25 -13.65
CA LYS A 75 -14.75 -11.92 -12.90
C LYS A 75 -14.99 -13.40 -13.22
N LYS A 76 -14.52 -13.91 -14.37
CA LYS A 76 -14.72 -15.32 -14.77
C LYS A 76 -13.78 -16.28 -14.04
N SER A 77 -12.64 -15.81 -13.56
CA SER A 77 -11.68 -16.65 -12.82
C SER A 77 -11.91 -16.48 -11.32
N LYS A 78 -12.38 -17.55 -10.66
CA LYS A 78 -12.56 -17.58 -9.20
C LYS A 78 -11.25 -17.26 -8.47
N LEU A 79 -10.12 -17.79 -8.97
CA LEU A 79 -8.81 -17.55 -8.38
C LEU A 79 -8.44 -16.05 -8.42
N ILE A 80 -8.63 -15.38 -9.57
CA ILE A 80 -8.31 -13.95 -9.69
C ILE A 80 -9.27 -13.10 -8.84
N PHE A 81 -10.55 -13.50 -8.76
CA PHE A 81 -11.51 -12.83 -7.91
C PHE A 81 -11.11 -12.89 -6.44
N PHE A 82 -10.76 -14.07 -5.92
CA PHE A 82 -10.29 -14.21 -4.54
C PHE A 82 -8.95 -13.51 -4.31
N GLY A 83 -8.04 -13.51 -5.29
CA GLY A 83 -6.81 -12.71 -5.21
C GLY A 83 -7.10 -11.21 -5.05
N GLY A 84 -8.05 -10.67 -5.81
CA GLY A 84 -8.49 -9.27 -5.66
C GLY A 84 -9.18 -8.99 -4.34
N LEU A 85 -9.98 -9.93 -3.85
CA LEU A 85 -10.61 -9.82 -2.53
C LEU A 85 -9.56 -9.77 -1.41
N MET A 86 -8.51 -10.59 -1.48
CA MET A 86 -7.41 -10.56 -0.50
C MET A 86 -6.67 -9.22 -0.52
N LEU A 87 -6.40 -8.66 -1.69
CA LEU A 87 -5.76 -7.33 -1.81
C LEU A 87 -6.64 -6.21 -1.23
N LEU A 88 -7.95 -6.30 -1.41
CA LEU A 88 -8.93 -5.40 -0.79
C LEU A 88 -8.88 -5.49 0.73
N ILE A 89 -8.92 -6.71 1.27
CA ILE A 89 -8.89 -6.95 2.72
C ILE A 89 -7.59 -6.42 3.30
N ILE A 90 -6.43 -6.75 2.73
CA ILE A 90 -5.12 -6.26 3.19
C ILE A 90 -5.06 -4.74 3.15
N GLY A 91 -5.52 -4.11 2.07
CA GLY A 91 -5.54 -2.65 1.96
C GLY A 91 -6.41 -1.98 3.03
N ILE A 92 -7.60 -2.52 3.29
CA ILE A 92 -8.49 -2.02 4.35
C ILE A 92 -7.85 -2.21 5.72
N PHE A 93 -7.27 -3.39 5.99
CA PHE A 93 -6.57 -3.66 7.24
C PHE A 93 -5.42 -2.68 7.45
N ASN A 94 -4.60 -2.40 6.43
CA ASN A 94 -3.49 -1.44 6.54
C ASN A 94 -3.97 -0.03 6.88
N ILE A 95 -5.10 0.41 6.33
CA ILE A 95 -5.69 1.72 6.67
C ILE A 95 -6.20 1.72 8.12
N PHE A 96 -6.88 0.64 8.53
CA PHE A 96 -7.42 0.50 9.87
C PHE A 96 -6.33 0.44 10.93
N THR A 97 -5.28 -0.37 10.72
CA THR A 97 -4.17 -0.48 11.66
C THR A 97 -3.37 0.81 11.74
N GLY A 98 -3.10 1.47 10.60
CA GLY A 98 -2.40 2.76 10.59
C GLY A 98 -3.18 3.93 11.20
N THR A 99 -4.48 3.78 11.48
CA THR A 99 -5.31 4.83 12.11
C THR A 99 -5.65 4.55 13.58
N ILE A 100 -5.81 3.29 13.96
CA ILE A 100 -6.26 2.89 15.31
C ILE A 100 -5.12 2.39 16.19
N PHE A 101 -4.07 1.81 15.58
CA PHE A 101 -2.88 1.31 16.28
C PHE A 101 -1.64 2.06 15.77
N PRO A 102 -1.49 3.37 16.06
CA PRO A 102 -0.33 4.17 15.66
C PRO A 102 0.97 3.74 16.36
#